data_AF-A0A381ZVE4-F1
#
_entry.id   AF-A0A381ZVE4-F1
#
_cell.length_a   1.000
_cell.length_b   1.000
_cell.length_c   1.000
_cell.angle_alpha   90.00
_cell.angle_beta   90.00
_cell.angle_gamma   90.00
#
_symmetry.space_group_name_H-M   'P 1'
#
loop_
_entity.id
_entity.type
_entity.pdbx_description
1 polymer ?
#
loop_
_entity_poly.entity_id
_entity_poly.type
_entity_poly.pdbx_seq_one_letter_code
_entity_poly.pdbx_strand_id
1 'polypeptide(L)' 'MRASDADYLADRLVTNDGRCLYSHGSRQLPHYLENLNGGNVNPDPDVQVVSSFGATARVDGDGGLG' A
#
# COMPACT_ATOMS: atom_id res chain seq x y z
N MET A 1 7.57 -1.89 8.21
CA MET A 1 7.53 -2.02 6.75
C MET A 1 8.67 -2.90 6.33
N ARG A 2 8.33 -4.05 5.75
CA ARG A 2 9.30 -4.98 5.17
C ARG A 2 9.91 -4.32 3.93
N ALA A 3 11.18 -4.62 3.64
CA ALA A 3 11.88 -4.00 2.50
C ALA A 3 11.15 -4.26 1.17
N SER A 4 10.61 -5.47 0.98
CA SER A 4 9.81 -5.84 -0.20
C SER A 4 8.59 -4.94 -0.41
N ASP A 5 7.92 -4.53 0.67
CA ASP A 5 6.71 -3.73 0.60
C ASP A 5 7.05 -2.26 0.29
N ALA A 6 8.17 -1.77 0.82
CA ALA A 6 8.72 -0.46 0.48
C ALA A 6 9.14 -0.39 -1.00
N ASP A 7 9.82 -1.42 -1.50
CA ASP A 7 10.23 -1.52 -2.90
C ASP A 7 9.00 -1.56 -3.83
N TYR A 8 7.98 -2.33 -3.45
CA TYR A 8 6.72 -2.38 -4.19
C TYR A 8 6.02 -1.02 -4.25
N LEU A 9 5.93 -0.30 -3.11
CA LEU A 9 5.36 1.04 -3.07
C LEU A 9 6.14 2.00 -3.99
N ALA A 10 7.47 2.01 -3.88
CA ALA A 10 8.33 2.87 -4.68
C ALA A 10 8.17 2.60 -6.18
N ASP A 11 8.13 1.34 -6.60
CA ASP A 11 7.87 0.92 -7.98
C ASP A 11 6.54 1.49 -8.51
N ARG A 12 5.45 1.41 -7.72
CA ARG A 12 4.15 1.94 -8.13
C ARG A 12 4.15 3.45 -8.29
N LEU A 13 4.75 4.17 -7.34
CA LEU A 13 4.81 5.62 -7.39
C LEU A 13 5.61 6.11 -8.61
N VAL A 14 6.75 5.49 -8.91
CA VAL A 14 7.58 5.82 -10.09
C VAL A 14 6.88 5.43 -11.39
N THR A 15 6.23 4.26 -11.43
CA THR A 15 5.45 3.81 -12.59
C THR A 15 4.31 4.79 -12.92
N ASN A 16 3.63 5.31 -11.90
CA ASN A 16 2.57 6.31 -12.07
C ASN A 16 3.11 7.62 -12.65
N ASP A 17 4.27 8.10 -12.18
CA ASP A 17 4.91 9.28 -12.77
C ASP A 17 5.27 9.05 -14.24
N GLY A 18 5.80 7.87 -14.60
CA GLY A 18 6.07 7.48 -15.98
C GLY A 18 4.83 7.43 -16.88
N ARG A 19 3.63 7.33 -16.30
CA ARG A 19 2.33 7.37 -16.97
C ARG A 19 1.64 8.75 -16.89
N CYS A 20 2.34 9.78 -16.42
CA CYS A 20 1.80 11.13 -16.19
C CYS A 20 0.70 11.21 -15.12
N LEU A 21 0.59 10.22 -14.22
CA LEU A 21 -0.37 10.19 -13.12
C LEU A 21 0.20 10.83 -11.85
N TYR A 22 0.69 12.07 -11.97
CA TYR A 22 1.46 12.73 -10.92
C TYR A 22 0.73 12.93 -9.60
N SER A 23 -0.62 13.01 -9.61
CA SER A 23 -1.42 13.11 -8.38
C SER A 23 -1.35 11.84 -7.52
N HIS A 24 -0.95 10.70 -8.10
CA HIS A 24 -0.82 9.40 -7.44
C HIS A 24 0.57 8.77 -7.66
N GLY A 25 1.55 9.57 -8.09
CA GLY A 25 2.94 9.16 -8.24
C GLY A 25 3.82 9.58 -7.05
N SER A 26 5.11 9.79 -7.27
CA SER A 26 6.08 10.09 -6.19
C SER A 26 5.72 11.30 -5.34
N ARG A 27 4.90 12.23 -5.84
CA ARG A 27 4.37 13.36 -5.07
C ARG A 27 3.57 12.97 -3.83
N GLN A 28 3.04 11.74 -3.77
CA GLN A 28 2.32 11.21 -2.61
C GLN A 28 3.26 10.69 -1.51
N LEU A 29 4.56 10.58 -1.75
CA LEU A 29 5.50 10.03 -0.76
C LEU A 29 5.43 10.72 0.62
N PRO A 30 5.37 12.08 0.72
CA PRO A 30 5.22 12.74 2.01
C PRO A 30 3.95 12.29 2.76
N HIS A 31 2.82 12.13 2.06
CA HIS A 31 1.56 11.67 2.64
C HIS A 31 1.67 10.24 3.19
N TYR A 32 2.31 9.32 2.44
CA TYR A 32 2.55 7.97 2.93
C TYR A 32 3.44 7.95 4.18
N LEU A 33 4.52 8.75 4.18
CA LEU A 33 5.42 8.86 5.32
C LEU A 33 4.73 9.45 6.55
N GLU A 34 3.90 10.48 6.38
CA GLU A 34 3.10 11.07 7.47
C GLU A 34 2.18 10.04 8.11
N ASN A 35 1.47 9.23 7.31
CA ASN A 35 0.59 8.20 7.83
C ASN A 35 1.32 7.04 8.51
N LEU A 36 2.47 6.61 7.95
CA LEU A 36 3.31 5.58 8.55
C LEU A 36 3.90 6.06 9.89
N ASN A 37 4.44 7.28 9.93
CA ASN A 37 5.02 7.86 11.15
C ASN A 37 3.94 8.18 12.20
N GLY A 38 2.73 8.55 11.74
CA GLY A 38 1.58 8.83 12.60
C GLY A 38 0.89 7.57 13.14
N GLY A 39 1.27 6.37 12.69
CA GLY A 39 0.63 5.11 13.08
C GLY A 39 -0.79 4.93 12.53
N ASN A 40 -1.18 5.73 11.54
CA ASN A 40 -2.48 5.61 10.86
C ASN A 40 -2.54 4.40 9.93
N VAL A 41 -1.38 3.89 9.55
CA VAL A 41 -1.21 2.72 8.69
C VAL A 41 -0.32 1.73 9.42
N ASN A 42 -0.73 0.46 9.40
CA ASN A 42 0.09 -0.64 9.89
C ASN A 42 1.26 -0.86 8.92
N PRO A 43 2.51 -0.63 9.34
CA PRO A 43 3.66 -0.80 8.47
C PRO A 43 4.04 -2.28 8.33
N ASP A 44 3.51 -3.21 9.14
CA ASP A 44 3.81 -4.64 9.06
C ASP A 44 2.52 -5.48 9.11
N PRO A 45 1.61 -5.32 8.12
CA PRO A 45 0.31 -5.96 8.15
C PRO A 45 0.43 -7.48 7.99
N ASP A 46 -0.48 -8.20 8.65
CA ASP A 46 -0.78 -9.60 8.42
C ASP A 46 -2.04 -9.74 7.55
N VAL A 47 -1.85 -9.68 6.23
CA VAL A 47 -2.95 -9.72 5.27
C VAL A 47 -3.50 -11.13 5.14
N GLN A 48 -4.79 -11.32 5.46
CA GLN A 48 -5.41 -12.64 5.52
C GLN A 48 -6.70 -12.74 4.72
N VAL A 49 -6.95 -13.91 4.11
CA VAL A 49 -8.26 -14.25 3.54
C VAL A 49 -9.17 -14.75 4.66
N VAL A 50 -10.12 -13.92 5.08
CA VAL A 50 -11.02 -14.24 6.21
C VAL A 50 -12.24 -15.06 5.80
N SER A 51 -12.60 -15.06 4.52
CA SER A 51 -13.58 -15.99 3.95
C SER A 51 -13.46 -16.07 2.43
N SER A 52 -13.90 -17.19 1.85
CA SER A 52 -14.00 -17.34 0.39
C SER A 52 -15.23 -18.15 0.02
N PHE A 53 -15.82 -17.86 -1.14
CA PHE A 53 -16.94 -18.60 -1.69
C PHE A 53 -16.97 -18.52 -3.21
N GLY A 54 -16.87 -19.68 -3.88
CA GLY A 54 -16.84 -19.74 -5.34
C GLY A 54 -15.71 -18.90 -5.92
N ALA A 55 -16.06 -17.88 -6.70
CA ALA A 55 -15.11 -16.94 -7.33
C ALA A 55 -14.86 -15.66 -6.51
N THR A 56 -15.25 -15.60 -5.23
CA THR A 56 -15.05 -14.42 -4.37
C THR A 56 -14.25 -14.76 -3.11
N ALA A 57 -13.54 -13.75 -2.60
CA ALA A 57 -12.81 -13.81 -1.35
C ALA A 57 -12.94 -12.48 -0.60
N ARG A 58 -13.01 -12.53 0.73
CA ARG A 58 -12.89 -11.37 1.61
C ARG A 58 -11.50 -11.40 2.23
N VAL A 59 -10.78 -10.30 2.03
CA VAL A 59 -9.41 -10.11 2.53
C VAL A 59 -9.44 -9.04 3.61
N ASP A 60 -8.85 -9.34 4.76
CA ASP A 60 -8.53 -8.35 5.80
C ASP A 60 -7.11 -7.82 5.53
N GLY A 61 -7.00 -6.51 5.38
CA GLY A 61 -5.74 -5.84 5.10
C GLY A 61 -4.94 -5.48 6.35
N ASP A 62 -5.48 -5.72 7.56
CA ASP A 62 -4.83 -5.45 8.84
C ASP A 62 -4.31 -3.99 8.97
N GLY A 63 -5.05 -3.04 8.40
CA GLY A 63 -4.70 -1.62 8.38
C GLY A 63 -3.45 -1.28 7.56
N GLY A 64 -2.97 -2.20 6.71
CA GLY A 64 -1.84 -2.01 5.82
C GLY A 64 -2.09 -1.02 4.69
N LEU A 65 -1.04 -0.77 3.90
CA LEU A 65 -1.13 0.07 2.71
C LEU A 65 -1.95 -0.59 1.59
N GLY A 66 -2.75 0.24 0.90
CA GLY A 66 -3.53 -0.14 -0.29
C GLY A 66 -3.00 0.49 -1.57
#